data_AF-A0A966GYA6-F1
#
_entry.id   AF-A0A966GYA6-F1
#
_cell.length_a   1.000
_cell.length_b   1.000
_cell.length_c   1.000
_cell.angle_alpha   90.00
_cell.angle_beta   90.00
_cell.angle_gamma   90.00
#
_symmetry.space_group_name_H-M   'P 1'
#
loop_
_entity.id
_entity.type
_entity.pdbx_description
1 polymer ?
#
loop_
_entity_poly.entity_id
_entity_poly.type
_entity_poly.pdbx_seq_one_letter_code
_entity_poly.pdbx_strand_id
1 'polypeptide(L)'
;MQVTPLKPGESSFANLFDIYKIEGCASFNDLIALYNKFRENNRGKSVLLTLDDLGQAEYTSTHAKMMHDLDDTEGYDLSALDAAAFENGEHIGYLSTPSEFFIRKQNFLKQAGNVDYTDVSDRGLTIEEAEVRLLTAINTSPMTYLDKQLLLGVVPVERGYEAICGFPNGYFSGDLNPFENYALAKRFYDKYGYELFGIGASLLGFIGSKGLGGQQIREMAADLMALYDTQEGILTKLIEIIKANNYFFIKYTETLQ
;
A
#
# COMPACT_ATOMS: atom_id res chain seq x y z
N MET A 1 22.16 -4.85 -4.77
CA MET A 1 20.86 -4.24 -5.11
C MET A 1 20.90 -3.69 -6.52
N GLN A 2 20.04 -4.20 -7.38
CA GLN A 2 19.81 -3.70 -8.74
C GLN A 2 18.45 -3.03 -8.78
N VAL A 3 18.36 -1.90 -9.46
CA VAL A 3 17.11 -1.14 -9.64
C VAL A 3 16.96 -0.87 -11.12
N THR A 4 15.91 -1.43 -11.73
CA THR A 4 15.69 -1.34 -13.17
C THR A 4 14.27 -0.86 -13.45
N PRO A 5 14.06 0.08 -14.40
CA PRO A 5 12.71 0.43 -14.82
C PRO A 5 11.97 -0.80 -15.33
N LEU A 6 10.71 -0.96 -14.93
CA LEU A 6 9.82 -1.99 -15.47
C LEU A 6 9.52 -1.64 -16.92
N LYS A 7 9.94 -2.49 -17.85
CA LYS A 7 9.82 -2.22 -19.29
C LYS A 7 8.41 -2.53 -19.78
N PRO A 8 7.93 -1.85 -20.85
CA PRO A 8 6.71 -2.25 -21.53
C PRO A 8 6.74 -3.74 -21.90
N GLY A 9 5.64 -4.44 -21.61
CA GLY A 9 5.51 -5.88 -21.86
C GLY A 9 6.12 -6.81 -20.79
N GLU A 10 6.78 -6.27 -19.77
CA GLU A 10 7.14 -7.06 -18.57
C GLU A 10 5.98 -7.15 -17.59
N SER A 11 5.09 -6.15 -17.58
CA SER A 11 3.84 -6.14 -16.82
C SER A 11 2.70 -6.70 -17.64
N SER A 12 1.72 -7.33 -16.98
CA SER A 12 0.45 -7.72 -17.60
C SER A 12 -0.40 -6.51 -18.04
N PHE A 13 -0.05 -5.30 -17.59
CA PHE A 13 -0.77 -4.06 -17.89
C PHE A 13 0.20 -2.95 -18.27
N ALA A 14 -0.36 -1.86 -18.79
CA ALA A 14 0.41 -0.67 -19.05
C ALA A 14 0.66 0.14 -17.77
N ASN A 15 1.83 0.77 -17.70
CA ASN A 15 2.28 1.51 -16.54
C ASN A 15 1.69 2.93 -16.56
N LEU A 16 0.81 3.25 -15.60
CA LEU A 16 0.26 4.61 -15.44
C LEU A 16 1.21 5.58 -14.71
N PHE A 17 2.35 5.09 -14.24
CA PHE A 17 3.38 5.84 -13.54
C PHE A 17 4.69 5.06 -13.57
N ASP A 18 5.80 5.68 -13.15
CA ASP A 18 7.10 5.02 -13.17
C ASP A 18 7.15 3.88 -12.15
N ILE A 19 7.47 2.67 -12.62
CA ILE A 19 7.64 1.47 -11.80
C ILE A 19 9.06 0.94 -12.00
N TYR A 20 9.70 0.52 -10.91
CA TYR A 20 11.05 -0.04 -10.89
C TYR A 20 11.05 -1.40 -10.21
N LYS A 21 11.73 -2.38 -10.80
CA LYS A 21 12.06 -3.65 -10.15
C LYS A 21 13.28 -3.48 -9.28
N ILE A 22 13.20 -3.99 -8.05
CA ILE A 22 14.28 -4.03 -7.07
C ILE A 22 14.64 -5.49 -6.83
N GLU A 23 15.92 -5.84 -7.03
CA GLU A 23 16.42 -7.19 -6.83
C GLU A 23 17.74 -7.20 -6.05
N GLY A 24 18.00 -8.29 -5.33
CA GLY A 24 19.25 -8.48 -4.60
C GLY A 24 19.48 -7.42 -3.52
N CYS A 25 18.43 -7.09 -2.78
CA CYS A 25 18.52 -6.26 -1.58
C CYS A 25 19.17 -7.08 -0.45
N ALA A 26 20.26 -6.57 0.12
CA ALA A 26 21.05 -7.31 1.11
C ALA A 26 20.49 -7.16 2.54
N SER A 27 19.78 -6.06 2.81
CA SER A 27 19.21 -5.77 4.12
C SER A 27 17.99 -4.85 3.99
N PHE A 28 17.14 -4.85 5.02
CA PHE A 28 15.98 -3.94 5.05
C PHE A 28 16.40 -2.47 5.08
N ASN A 29 17.54 -2.16 5.72
CA ASN A 29 18.10 -0.81 5.74
C ASN A 29 18.47 -0.32 4.33
N ASP A 30 18.98 -1.19 3.47
CA ASP A 30 19.27 -0.83 2.07
C ASP A 30 17.98 -0.53 1.29
N LEU A 31 16.91 -1.29 1.54
CA LEU A 31 15.59 -1.06 0.95
C LEU A 31 15.02 0.30 1.40
N ILE A 32 15.08 0.61 2.69
CA ILE A 32 14.60 1.88 3.23
C ILE A 32 15.46 3.06 2.76
N ALA A 33 16.78 2.90 2.64
CA ALA A 33 17.65 3.92 2.07
C ALA A 33 17.30 4.20 0.60
N LEU A 34 16.99 3.15 -0.18
CA LEU A 34 16.52 3.30 -1.56
C LEU A 34 15.18 4.03 -1.62
N TYR A 35 14.21 3.61 -0.80
CA TYR A 35 12.90 4.25 -0.69
C TYR A 35 13.02 5.75 -0.39
N ASN A 36 13.82 6.11 0.61
CA ASN A 36 14.06 7.51 0.99
C ASN A 36 14.71 8.31 -0.15
N LYS A 37 15.69 7.73 -0.86
CA LYS A 37 16.31 8.35 -2.04
C LYS A 37 15.27 8.61 -3.14
N PHE A 38 14.37 7.67 -3.39
CA PHE A 38 13.30 7.87 -4.38
C PHE A 38 12.32 8.96 -3.94
N ARG A 39 11.97 9.01 -2.65
CA ARG A 39 11.11 10.07 -2.11
C ARG A 39 11.74 11.46 -2.27
N GLU A 40 13.02 11.59 -1.94
CA GLU A 40 13.74 12.86 -2.05
C GLU A 40 13.84 13.36 -3.50
N ASN A 41 14.03 12.43 -4.45
CA ASN A 41 14.14 12.75 -5.87
C ASN A 41 12.80 13.02 -6.56
N ASN A 42 11.67 12.63 -5.95
CA ASN A 42 10.34 12.74 -6.54
C ASN A 42 9.40 13.58 -5.67
N ARG A 43 9.86 14.77 -5.25
CA ARG A 43 9.03 15.70 -4.47
C ARG A 43 7.73 16.05 -5.21
N GLY A 44 6.62 16.06 -4.49
CA GLY A 44 5.27 16.23 -5.05
C GLY A 44 4.63 14.93 -5.55
N LYS A 45 5.35 13.81 -5.48
CA LYS A 45 4.83 12.45 -5.71
C LYS A 45 5.09 11.59 -4.47
N SER A 46 4.42 10.45 -4.40
CA SER A 46 4.57 9.47 -3.33
C SER A 46 5.22 8.20 -3.87
N VAL A 47 5.98 7.53 -3.02
CA VAL A 47 6.65 6.28 -3.37
C VAL A 47 5.96 5.15 -2.63
N LEU A 48 5.66 4.05 -3.32
CA LEU A 48 5.07 2.85 -2.74
C LEU A 48 5.85 1.62 -3.19
N LEU A 49 6.22 0.77 -2.24
CA LEU A 49 6.77 -0.56 -2.51
C LEU A 49 5.65 -1.58 -2.61
N THR A 50 5.76 -2.53 -3.53
CA THR A 50 5.06 -3.80 -3.36
C THR A 50 5.85 -4.65 -2.39
N LEU A 51 5.17 -5.34 -1.47
CA LEU A 51 5.79 -6.27 -0.52
C LEU A 51 5.85 -7.70 -1.08
N ASP A 52 5.26 -7.91 -2.25
CA ASP A 52 5.33 -9.13 -3.05
C ASP A 52 6.03 -8.88 -4.39
N ASP A 53 6.33 -9.97 -5.09
CA ASP A 53 6.82 -9.97 -6.47
C ASP A 53 5.82 -9.39 -7.48
N LEU A 54 6.29 -9.20 -8.71
CA LEU A 54 5.50 -8.63 -9.80
C LEU A 54 4.20 -9.40 -10.06
N GLY A 55 4.25 -10.73 -10.05
CA GLY A 55 3.09 -11.56 -10.37
C GLY A 55 2.00 -11.42 -9.31
N GLN A 56 2.37 -11.51 -8.04
CA GLN A 56 1.42 -11.40 -6.94
C GLN A 56 0.88 -9.97 -6.78
N ALA A 57 1.74 -8.95 -6.95
CA ALA A 57 1.32 -7.56 -6.90
C ALA A 57 0.33 -7.20 -8.02
N GLU A 58 0.56 -7.68 -9.25
CA GLU A 58 -0.37 -7.47 -10.37
C GLU A 58 -1.67 -8.22 -10.18
N TYR A 59 -1.59 -9.48 -9.74
CA TYR A 59 -2.76 -10.32 -9.52
C TYR A 59 -3.73 -9.66 -8.54
N THR A 60 -3.24 -9.30 -7.36
CA THR A 60 -4.06 -8.69 -6.30
C THR A 60 -4.59 -7.32 -6.71
N SER A 61 -3.74 -6.47 -7.30
CA SER A 61 -4.13 -5.13 -7.75
C SER A 61 -5.17 -5.16 -8.87
N THR A 62 -5.06 -6.10 -9.80
CA THR A 62 -6.03 -6.26 -10.88
C THR A 62 -7.40 -6.63 -10.36
N HIS A 63 -7.48 -7.59 -9.45
CA HIS A 63 -8.77 -8.01 -8.88
C HIS A 63 -9.41 -6.87 -8.09
N ALA A 64 -8.63 -6.10 -7.32
CA ALA A 64 -9.14 -4.91 -6.63
C ALA A 64 -9.68 -3.85 -7.61
N LYS A 65 -8.96 -3.55 -8.70
CA LYS A 65 -9.41 -2.60 -9.72
C LYS A 65 -10.70 -3.04 -10.40
N MET A 66 -10.78 -4.31 -10.81
CA MET A 66 -11.95 -4.85 -11.51
C MET A 66 -13.17 -4.96 -10.61
N MET A 67 -12.99 -5.33 -9.33
CA MET A 67 -14.10 -5.46 -8.38
C MET A 67 -14.77 -4.12 -8.07
N HIS A 68 -14.02 -3.02 -8.18
CA HIS A 68 -14.47 -1.69 -7.79
C HIS A 68 -14.51 -0.69 -8.96
N ASP A 69 -14.45 -1.18 -10.20
CA ASP A 69 -14.50 -0.38 -11.42
C ASP A 69 -13.54 0.83 -11.41
N LEU A 70 -12.35 0.64 -10.84
CA LEU A 70 -11.41 1.75 -10.61
C LEU A 70 -10.88 2.36 -11.92
N ASP A 71 -10.88 1.57 -13.00
CA ASP A 71 -10.39 1.98 -14.31
C ASP A 71 -11.49 2.45 -15.27
N ASP A 72 -12.73 2.60 -14.78
CA ASP A 72 -13.87 3.07 -15.58
C ASP A 72 -13.68 4.53 -16.02
N THR A 73 -13.86 4.78 -17.32
CA THR A 73 -13.69 6.08 -17.96
C THR A 73 -15.02 6.82 -18.14
N GLU A 74 -16.16 6.22 -17.76
CA GLU A 74 -17.47 6.85 -17.88
C GLU A 74 -17.54 8.18 -17.10
N GLY A 75 -17.96 9.25 -17.79
CA GLY A 75 -18.14 10.57 -17.20
C GLY A 75 -16.88 11.44 -17.13
N TYR A 76 -15.73 10.97 -17.63
CA TYR A 76 -14.50 11.76 -17.71
C TYR A 76 -14.33 12.44 -19.07
N ASP A 77 -13.72 13.63 -19.09
CA ASP A 77 -13.25 14.26 -20.32
C ASP A 77 -11.91 13.64 -20.74
N LEU A 78 -11.95 12.89 -21.84
CA LEU A 78 -10.79 12.17 -22.37
C LEU A 78 -9.98 12.99 -23.39
N SER A 79 -10.43 14.20 -23.75
CA SER A 79 -9.84 14.98 -24.85
C SER A 79 -8.39 15.40 -24.63
N ALA A 80 -7.92 15.41 -23.37
CA ALA A 80 -6.57 15.77 -22.98
C ALA A 80 -5.63 14.56 -22.77
N LEU A 81 -6.11 13.33 -23.01
CA LEU A 81 -5.29 12.13 -22.87
C LEU A 81 -4.26 12.00 -24.00
N ASP A 82 -3.20 11.25 -23.72
CA ASP A 82 -2.18 10.91 -24.71
C ASP A 82 -2.80 10.18 -25.90
N ALA A 83 -2.30 10.45 -27.11
CA ALA A 83 -2.79 9.79 -28.33
C ALA A 83 -2.69 8.25 -28.28
N ALA A 84 -1.78 7.71 -27.47
CA ALA A 84 -1.62 6.28 -27.26
C ALA A 84 -2.79 5.63 -26.48
N ALA A 85 -3.64 6.43 -25.82
CA ALA A 85 -4.85 5.95 -25.15
C ALA A 85 -6.02 5.69 -26.12
N PHE A 86 -5.84 5.95 -27.42
CA PHE A 86 -6.88 5.83 -28.44
C PHE A 86 -6.46 4.92 -29.58
N GLU A 87 -7.43 4.17 -30.10
CA GLU A 87 -7.33 3.43 -31.35
C GLU A 87 -8.48 3.86 -32.28
N ASN A 88 -8.15 4.31 -33.50
CA ASN A 88 -9.13 4.82 -34.48
C ASN A 88 -10.04 5.95 -33.97
N GLY A 89 -9.57 6.74 -33.00
CA GLY A 89 -10.32 7.85 -32.41
C GLY A 89 -11.25 7.46 -31.24
N GLU A 90 -11.27 6.18 -30.86
CA GLU A 90 -11.98 5.68 -29.69
C GLU A 90 -11.00 5.30 -28.58
N HIS A 91 -11.38 5.50 -27.32
CA HIS A 91 -10.56 5.07 -26.18
C HIS A 91 -10.45 3.55 -26.19
N ILE A 92 -9.26 3.01 -25.91
CA ILE A 92 -8.99 1.56 -26.06
C ILE A 92 -9.73 0.67 -25.04
N GLY A 93 -10.44 1.26 -24.08
CA GLY A 93 -11.28 0.55 -23.11
C GLY A 93 -10.57 0.13 -21.82
N TYR A 94 -9.31 0.49 -21.65
CA TYR A 94 -8.54 0.30 -20.42
C TYR A 94 -7.47 1.40 -20.28
N LEU A 95 -7.10 1.73 -19.03
CA LEU A 95 -6.10 2.76 -18.79
C LEU A 95 -4.71 2.26 -19.22
N SER A 96 -4.00 3.04 -20.03
CA SER A 96 -2.75 2.59 -20.67
C SER A 96 -1.60 3.58 -20.71
N THR A 97 -1.83 4.81 -20.27
CA THR A 97 -0.87 5.90 -20.34
C THR A 97 -0.83 6.65 -19.01
N PRO A 98 0.30 7.29 -18.67
CA PRO A 98 0.38 8.09 -17.45
C PRO A 98 -0.65 9.24 -17.40
N SER A 99 -1.07 9.76 -18.55
CA SER A 99 -2.11 10.79 -18.64
C SER A 99 -3.47 10.34 -18.07
N GLU A 100 -3.69 9.04 -17.92
CA GLU A 100 -4.95 8.45 -17.46
C GLU A 100 -5.00 8.17 -15.95
N PHE A 101 -3.89 8.33 -15.23
CA PHE A 101 -3.86 7.99 -13.80
C PHE A 101 -4.90 8.74 -12.95
N PHE A 102 -5.27 9.97 -13.35
CA PHE A 102 -6.26 10.75 -12.62
C PHE A 102 -7.64 10.05 -12.59
N ILE A 103 -7.98 9.27 -13.61
CA ILE A 103 -9.25 8.52 -13.69
C ILE A 103 -9.28 7.52 -12.54
N ARG A 104 -8.24 6.68 -12.43
CA ARG A 104 -8.09 5.72 -11.32
C ARG A 104 -8.12 6.40 -9.96
N LYS A 105 -7.36 7.49 -9.81
CA LYS A 105 -7.33 8.25 -8.55
C LYS A 105 -8.72 8.76 -8.17
N GLN A 106 -9.46 9.36 -9.11
CA GLN A 106 -10.76 9.96 -8.81
C GLN A 106 -11.82 8.90 -8.51
N ASN A 107 -11.86 7.80 -9.26
CA ASN A 107 -12.74 6.66 -8.98
C ASN A 107 -12.45 6.05 -7.59
N PHE A 108 -11.17 5.91 -7.23
CA PHE A 108 -10.76 5.42 -5.92
C PHE A 108 -11.21 6.37 -4.81
N LEU A 109 -10.90 7.67 -4.91
CA LEU A 109 -11.21 8.65 -3.88
C LEU A 109 -12.72 8.88 -3.70
N LYS A 110 -13.51 8.74 -4.77
CA LYS A 110 -14.98 8.78 -4.69
C LYS A 110 -15.54 7.69 -3.78
N GLN A 111 -14.97 6.49 -3.84
CA GLN A 111 -15.38 5.37 -2.99
C GLN A 111 -14.79 5.48 -1.58
N ALA A 112 -13.51 5.83 -1.48
CA ALA A 112 -12.82 6.03 -0.19
C ALA A 112 -13.38 7.19 0.64
N GLY A 113 -14.00 8.20 0.02
CA GLY A 113 -14.56 9.36 0.70
C GLY A 113 -15.69 9.05 1.69
N ASN A 114 -16.27 7.84 1.63
CA ASN A 114 -17.33 7.38 2.53
C ASN A 114 -16.84 6.34 3.55
N VAL A 115 -15.54 6.09 3.64
CA VAL A 115 -14.96 5.09 4.54
C VAL A 115 -14.04 5.80 5.54
N ASP A 116 -14.30 5.61 6.82
CA ASP A 116 -13.45 6.11 7.90
C ASP A 116 -12.87 4.97 8.75
N TYR A 117 -12.17 5.33 9.82
CA TYR A 117 -11.50 4.35 10.66
C TYR A 117 -12.46 3.52 11.51
N THR A 118 -13.66 4.02 11.81
CA THR A 118 -14.69 3.25 12.50
C THR A 118 -15.19 2.12 11.61
N ASP A 119 -15.39 2.36 10.30
CA ASP A 119 -15.71 1.28 9.35
C ASP A 119 -14.63 0.19 9.34
N VAL A 120 -13.35 0.59 9.42
CA VAL A 120 -12.21 -0.34 9.49
C VAL A 120 -12.22 -1.18 10.77
N SER A 121 -12.44 -0.57 11.95
CA SER A 121 -12.49 -1.32 13.21
C SER A 121 -13.74 -2.19 13.32
N ASP A 122 -14.85 -1.76 12.74
CA ASP A 122 -16.12 -2.50 12.75
C ASP A 122 -16.10 -3.68 11.76
N ARG A 123 -15.06 -3.79 10.93
CA ARG A 123 -14.85 -4.89 9.99
C ARG A 123 -14.73 -6.25 10.69
N GLY A 124 -14.30 -6.26 11.95
CA GLY A 124 -14.17 -7.46 12.76
C GLY A 124 -12.98 -8.34 12.39
N LEU A 125 -11.88 -7.73 11.90
CA LEU A 125 -10.62 -8.46 11.78
C LEU A 125 -10.17 -8.95 13.15
N THR A 126 -9.68 -10.18 13.22
CA THR A 126 -9.15 -10.77 14.46
C THR A 126 -7.66 -11.04 14.32
N ILE A 127 -6.98 -11.30 15.44
CA ILE A 127 -5.60 -11.75 15.41
C ILE A 127 -5.34 -12.84 16.46
N GLU A 128 -4.81 -13.97 16.00
CA GLU A 128 -4.42 -15.07 16.87
C GLU A 128 -2.97 -14.92 17.37
N GLU A 129 -2.62 -15.58 18.48
CA GLU A 129 -1.26 -15.54 19.01
C GLU A 129 -0.20 -16.03 17.99
N ALA A 130 -0.56 -16.99 17.13
CA ALA A 130 0.33 -17.48 16.08
C ALA A 130 0.64 -16.39 15.05
N GLU A 131 -0.37 -15.62 14.66
CA GLU A 131 -0.23 -14.49 13.74
C GLU A 131 0.54 -13.34 14.39
N VAL A 132 0.32 -13.06 15.69
CA VAL A 132 1.15 -12.08 16.42
C VAL A 132 2.62 -12.49 16.42
N ARG A 133 2.92 -13.78 16.64
CA ARG A 133 4.30 -14.29 16.56
C ARG A 133 4.89 -14.11 15.17
N LEU A 134 4.10 -14.35 14.12
CA LEU A 134 4.52 -14.15 12.73
C LEU A 134 4.76 -12.66 12.42
N LEU A 135 3.82 -11.76 12.75
CA LEU A 135 4.00 -10.32 12.59
C LEU A 135 5.20 -9.80 13.38
N THR A 136 5.42 -10.30 14.59
CA THR A 136 6.61 -9.98 15.39
C THR A 136 7.88 -10.36 14.63
N ALA A 137 7.92 -11.55 14.03
CA ALA A 137 9.07 -12.03 13.27
C ALA A 137 9.28 -11.23 11.97
N ILE A 138 8.21 -10.90 11.25
CA ILE A 138 8.22 -10.01 10.08
C ILE A 138 8.81 -8.65 10.45
N ASN A 139 8.33 -8.03 11.53
CA ASN A 139 8.81 -6.72 11.96
C ASN A 139 10.26 -6.74 12.46
N THR A 140 10.72 -7.88 13.00
CA THR A 140 12.10 -8.06 13.46
C THR A 140 13.07 -8.29 12.29
N SER A 141 12.67 -9.07 11.30
CA SER A 141 13.50 -9.47 10.16
C SER A 141 12.74 -9.40 8.83
N PRO A 142 12.37 -8.20 8.33
CA PRO A 142 11.47 -8.08 7.17
C PRO A 142 11.98 -8.82 5.93
N MET A 143 13.28 -8.72 5.63
CA MET A 143 13.89 -9.36 4.44
C MET A 143 13.83 -10.89 4.42
N THR A 144 13.49 -11.54 5.53
CA THR A 144 13.25 -12.99 5.56
C THR A 144 11.89 -13.37 4.99
N TYR A 145 10.93 -12.44 5.02
CA TYR A 145 9.53 -12.66 4.67
C TYR A 145 9.10 -11.95 3.39
N LEU A 146 9.74 -10.83 3.04
CA LEU A 146 9.49 -10.15 1.78
C LEU A 146 10.07 -10.94 0.60
N ASP A 147 9.44 -10.79 -0.56
CA ASP A 147 9.94 -11.40 -1.79
C ASP A 147 11.33 -10.86 -2.19
N LYS A 148 12.07 -11.71 -2.92
CA LYS A 148 13.42 -11.36 -3.41
C LYS A 148 13.41 -10.27 -4.48
N GLN A 149 12.29 -10.15 -5.18
CA GLN A 149 12.00 -9.10 -6.13
C GLN A 149 10.83 -8.29 -5.58
N LEU A 150 11.00 -6.98 -5.50
CA LEU A 150 9.95 -6.03 -5.11
C LEU A 150 9.78 -5.01 -6.22
N LEU A 151 8.62 -4.36 -6.28
CA LEU A 151 8.39 -3.21 -7.14
C LEU A 151 8.42 -1.92 -6.31
N LEU A 152 8.86 -0.84 -6.95
CA LEU A 152 8.77 0.52 -6.44
C LEU A 152 8.02 1.36 -7.46
N GLY A 153 6.85 1.86 -7.08
CA GLY A 153 6.07 2.81 -7.85
C GLY A 153 6.30 4.25 -7.40
N VAL A 154 6.51 5.17 -8.35
CA VAL A 154 6.48 6.62 -8.12
C VAL A 154 5.10 7.15 -8.50
N VAL A 155 4.16 7.07 -7.56
CA VAL A 155 2.74 7.35 -7.76
C VAL A 155 2.51 8.87 -7.76
N PRO A 156 1.80 9.44 -8.75
CA PRO A 156 1.63 10.89 -8.89
C PRO A 156 0.55 11.43 -7.95
N VAL A 157 0.80 11.30 -6.64
CA VAL A 157 -0.02 11.77 -5.52
C VAL A 157 0.87 12.38 -4.45
N GLU A 158 0.39 13.42 -3.77
CA GLU A 158 1.22 14.13 -2.77
C GLU A 158 1.28 13.43 -1.41
N ARG A 159 0.21 12.72 -1.03
CA ARG A 159 0.08 12.09 0.28
C ARG A 159 0.44 10.61 0.21
N GLY A 160 1.29 10.14 1.13
CA GLY A 160 1.75 8.74 1.14
C GLY A 160 0.61 7.71 1.21
N TYR A 161 -0.45 7.99 1.97
CA TYR A 161 -1.63 7.10 2.03
C TYR A 161 -2.44 7.08 0.72
N GLU A 162 -2.35 8.09 -0.15
CA GLU A 162 -2.97 8.08 -1.48
C GLU A 162 -2.21 7.19 -2.46
N ALA A 163 -0.96 6.82 -2.16
CA ALA A 163 -0.13 6.02 -3.06
C ALA A 163 -0.74 4.64 -3.34
N ILE A 164 -1.61 4.14 -2.46
CA ILE A 164 -2.43 2.95 -2.67
C ILE A 164 -3.25 2.99 -3.96
N CYS A 165 -3.57 4.18 -4.51
CA CYS A 165 -4.21 4.30 -5.82
C CYS A 165 -3.37 3.69 -6.96
N GLY A 166 -2.04 3.58 -6.77
CA GLY A 166 -1.15 2.94 -7.74
C GLY A 166 -1.20 1.42 -7.72
N PHE A 167 -1.32 0.84 -6.52
CA PHE A 167 -1.44 -0.60 -6.28
C PHE A 167 -2.56 -0.87 -5.27
N PRO A 168 -3.84 -0.69 -5.64
CA PRO A 168 -4.96 -0.95 -4.73
C PRO A 168 -4.94 -2.43 -4.35
N ASN A 169 -5.18 -2.80 -3.09
CA ASN A 169 -5.18 -4.19 -2.65
C ASN A 169 -6.27 -4.45 -1.61
N GLY A 170 -6.69 -5.71 -1.48
CA GLY A 170 -7.80 -6.15 -0.63
C GLY A 170 -9.06 -6.51 -1.41
N TYR A 171 -9.01 -7.55 -2.24
CA TYR A 171 -10.18 -7.98 -3.02
C TYR A 171 -10.94 -9.16 -2.40
N PHE A 172 -10.37 -9.84 -1.39
CA PHE A 172 -11.06 -10.92 -0.71
C PHE A 172 -12.08 -10.37 0.28
N SER A 173 -13.26 -10.98 0.31
CA SER A 173 -14.39 -10.52 1.12
C SER A 173 -14.20 -10.66 2.63
N GLY A 174 -13.12 -11.29 3.11
CA GLY A 174 -12.76 -11.35 4.53
C GLY A 174 -11.75 -10.29 4.96
N ASP A 175 -11.04 -9.69 4.00
CA ASP A 175 -9.96 -8.74 4.26
C ASP A 175 -10.49 -7.31 4.32
N LEU A 176 -9.63 -6.38 4.73
CA LEU A 176 -9.88 -4.97 4.43
C LEU A 176 -9.84 -4.76 2.91
N ASN A 177 -10.84 -4.08 2.38
CA ASN A 177 -10.88 -3.64 1.00
C ASN A 177 -9.90 -2.46 0.75
N PRO A 178 -9.69 -2.01 -0.50
CA PRO A 178 -8.73 -0.95 -0.79
C PRO A 178 -9.07 0.38 -0.09
N PHE A 179 -10.35 0.67 0.11
CA PHE A 179 -10.83 1.90 0.74
C PHE A 179 -10.66 1.86 2.26
N GLU A 180 -10.87 0.70 2.87
CA GLU A 180 -10.58 0.45 4.29
C GLU A 180 -9.06 0.52 4.55
N ASN A 181 -8.25 -0.06 3.67
CA ASN A 181 -6.78 0.08 3.71
C ASN A 181 -6.34 1.54 3.58
N TYR A 182 -6.99 2.31 2.72
CA TYR A 182 -6.78 3.76 2.61
C TYR A 182 -7.16 4.50 3.89
N ALA A 183 -8.31 4.21 4.49
CA ALA A 183 -8.77 4.83 5.73
C ALA A 183 -7.82 4.52 6.90
N LEU A 184 -7.36 3.28 7.00
CA LEU A 184 -6.35 2.84 7.97
C LEU A 184 -5.01 3.57 7.78
N ALA A 185 -4.53 3.66 6.54
CA ALA A 185 -3.29 4.37 6.24
C ALA A 185 -3.40 5.87 6.53
N LYS A 186 -4.53 6.49 6.20
CA LYS A 186 -4.82 7.88 6.51
C LYS A 186 -4.89 8.12 8.03
N ARG A 187 -5.50 7.21 8.78
CA ARG A 187 -5.55 7.27 10.26
C ARG A 187 -4.15 7.31 10.86
N PHE A 188 -3.25 6.42 10.41
CA PHE A 188 -1.88 6.37 10.91
C PHE A 188 -1.05 7.59 10.50
N TYR A 189 -1.28 8.11 9.30
CA TYR A 189 -0.68 9.35 8.85
C TYR A 189 -1.11 10.54 9.71
N ASP A 190 -2.42 10.76 9.85
CA ASP A 190 -2.95 11.94 10.53
C ASP A 190 -2.64 11.95 12.04
N LYS A 191 -2.75 10.78 12.70
CA LYS A 191 -2.62 10.69 14.16
C LYS A 191 -1.18 10.46 14.63
N TYR A 192 -0.38 9.75 13.85
CA TYR A 192 0.95 9.30 14.27
C TYR A 192 2.09 9.76 13.35
N GLY A 193 1.78 10.33 12.18
CA GLY A 193 2.78 10.75 11.20
C GLY A 193 3.49 9.60 10.50
N TYR A 194 2.88 8.40 10.47
CA TYR A 194 3.37 7.26 9.71
C TYR A 194 2.79 7.27 8.30
N GLU A 195 3.65 7.20 7.31
CA GLU A 195 3.27 7.08 5.90
C GLU A 195 3.19 5.61 5.50
N LEU A 196 2.22 5.29 4.64
CA LEU A 196 2.22 4.03 3.89
C LEU A 196 3.44 4.02 2.96
N PHE A 197 4.34 3.06 3.14
CA PHE A 197 5.50 2.87 2.27
C PHE A 197 5.46 1.55 1.50
N GLY A 198 4.66 0.59 1.94
CA GLY A 198 4.57 -0.72 1.31
C GLY A 198 3.18 -1.33 1.39
N ILE A 199 2.80 -2.06 0.35
CA ILE A 199 1.58 -2.89 0.30
C ILE A 199 1.91 -4.24 -0.31
N GLY A 200 1.49 -5.32 0.33
CA GLY A 200 1.54 -6.68 -0.22
C GLY A 200 0.18 -7.33 -0.18
N ALA A 201 0.12 -8.61 -0.50
CA ALA A 201 -1.12 -9.39 -0.53
C ALA A 201 -1.76 -9.56 0.85
N SER A 202 -0.96 -9.46 1.92
CA SER A 202 -1.43 -9.59 3.30
C SER A 202 -0.96 -8.52 4.26
N LEU A 203 0.01 -7.67 3.85
CA LEU A 203 0.69 -6.74 4.72
C LEU A 203 0.58 -5.29 4.23
N LEU A 204 0.45 -4.37 5.18
CA LEU A 204 0.73 -2.95 4.99
C LEU A 204 2.01 -2.59 5.75
N GLY A 205 2.91 -1.86 5.08
CA GLY A 205 4.12 -1.31 5.65
C GLY A 205 3.98 0.18 5.92
N PHE A 206 4.29 0.59 7.15
CA PHE A 206 4.27 1.97 7.61
C PHE A 206 5.65 2.46 8.03
N ILE A 207 5.99 3.71 7.70
CA ILE A 207 7.26 4.34 8.08
C ILE A 207 7.04 5.77 8.60
N GLY A 208 7.68 6.09 9.71
CA GLY A 208 7.68 7.39 10.36
C GLY A 208 9.05 8.05 10.31
N SER A 209 9.08 9.38 10.36
CA SER A 209 10.34 10.15 10.43
C SER A 209 10.94 10.22 11.85
N LYS A 210 10.14 9.87 12.86
CA LYS A 210 10.51 9.90 14.28
C LYS A 210 9.75 8.81 15.04
N GLY A 211 10.35 8.31 16.11
CA GLY A 211 9.66 7.42 17.05
C GLY A 211 8.50 8.12 17.76
N LEU A 212 7.55 7.33 18.24
CA LEU A 212 6.37 7.83 18.93
C LEU A 212 6.64 8.12 20.41
N GLY A 213 6.04 9.20 20.91
CA GLY A 213 6.03 9.48 22.35
C GLY A 213 5.15 8.49 23.11
N GLY A 214 5.33 8.40 24.45
CA GLY A 214 4.61 7.43 25.27
C GLY A 214 3.07 7.51 25.20
N GLN A 215 2.51 8.71 25.00
CA GLN A 215 1.07 8.88 24.78
C GLN A 215 0.63 8.35 23.41
N GLN A 216 1.37 8.69 22.35
CA GLN A 216 1.05 8.24 20.99
C GLN A 216 1.16 6.72 20.84
N ILE A 217 2.12 6.08 21.53
CA ILE A 217 2.21 4.61 21.57
C ILE A 217 0.96 3.98 22.20
N ARG A 218 0.45 4.54 23.30
CA ARG A 218 -0.79 4.04 23.92
C ARG A 218 -1.99 4.19 22.99
N GLU A 219 -2.07 5.33 22.31
CA GLU A 219 -3.14 5.57 21.34
C GLU A 219 -3.05 4.65 20.12
N MET A 220 -1.85 4.39 19.62
CA MET A 220 -1.62 3.44 18.53
C MET A 220 -1.95 2.01 18.96
N ALA A 221 -1.59 1.62 20.19
CA ALA A 221 -2.01 0.33 20.73
C ALA A 221 -3.54 0.22 20.81
N ALA A 222 -4.24 1.29 21.20
CA ALA A 222 -5.70 1.31 21.23
C ALA A 222 -6.32 1.17 19.83
N ASP A 223 -5.78 1.87 18.83
CA ASP A 223 -6.22 1.70 17.45
C ASP A 223 -5.93 0.25 16.97
N LEU A 224 -4.74 -0.31 17.21
CA LEU A 224 -4.44 -1.70 16.82
C LEU A 224 -5.31 -2.75 17.53
N MET A 225 -5.66 -2.52 18.79
CA MET A 225 -6.62 -3.37 19.51
C MET A 225 -8.01 -3.32 18.90
N ALA A 226 -8.47 -2.13 18.50
CA ALA A 226 -9.75 -1.96 17.82
C ALA A 226 -9.74 -2.58 16.42
N LEU A 227 -8.62 -2.48 15.69
CA LEU A 227 -8.46 -3.12 14.38
C LEU A 227 -8.58 -4.64 14.45
N TYR A 228 -8.01 -5.27 15.49
CA TYR A 228 -7.93 -6.73 15.59
C TYR A 228 -8.90 -7.36 16.61
N ASP A 229 -9.88 -6.60 17.10
CA ASP A 229 -10.81 -7.00 18.16
C ASP A 229 -10.11 -7.78 19.30
N THR A 230 -9.05 -7.18 19.86
CA THR A 230 -8.16 -7.88 20.80
C THR A 230 -7.76 -7.01 22.01
N GLN A 231 -7.06 -7.63 22.96
CA GLN A 231 -6.61 -7.00 24.19
C GLN A 231 -5.11 -6.68 24.15
N GLU A 232 -4.68 -5.68 24.93
CA GLU A 232 -3.31 -5.14 24.89
C GLU A 232 -2.25 -6.22 25.15
N GLY A 233 -2.55 -7.16 26.06
CA GLY A 233 -1.68 -8.27 26.41
C GLY A 233 -1.22 -9.09 25.20
N ILE A 234 -2.13 -9.30 24.22
CA ILE A 234 -1.85 -10.05 22.99
C ILE A 234 -0.86 -9.31 22.08
N LEU A 235 -0.98 -7.98 21.99
CA LEU A 235 -0.16 -7.16 21.09
C LEU A 235 1.14 -6.64 21.70
N THR A 236 1.36 -6.83 23.00
CA THR A 236 2.49 -6.26 23.78
C THR A 236 3.82 -6.25 23.01
N LYS A 237 4.25 -7.43 22.51
CA LYS A 237 5.54 -7.57 21.83
C LYS A 237 5.60 -6.83 20.50
N LEU A 238 4.49 -6.81 19.75
CA LEU A 238 4.38 -6.05 18.51
C LEU A 238 4.47 -4.54 18.79
N ILE A 239 3.78 -4.05 19.82
CA ILE A 239 3.82 -2.64 20.24
C ILE A 239 5.24 -2.23 20.70
N GLU A 240 5.95 -3.10 21.41
CA GLU A 240 7.35 -2.86 21.80
C GLU A 240 8.26 -2.69 20.58
N ILE A 241 8.08 -3.52 19.54
CA ILE A 241 8.84 -3.41 18.30
C ILE A 241 8.48 -2.12 17.55
N ILE A 242 7.19 -1.79 17.44
CA ILE A 242 6.75 -0.54 16.82
C ILE A 242 7.34 0.68 17.53
N LYS A 243 7.42 0.64 18.86
CA LYS A 243 8.04 1.71 19.66
C LYS A 243 9.55 1.82 19.43
N ALA A 244 10.23 0.70 19.22
CA ALA A 244 11.68 0.65 19.01
C ALA A 244 12.08 1.06 17.58
N ASN A 245 11.16 0.93 16.62
CA ASN A 245 11.41 1.13 15.20
C ASN A 245 10.70 2.37 14.66
N ASN A 246 11.27 2.94 13.59
CA ASN A 246 10.61 3.98 12.81
C ASN A 246 9.74 3.40 11.69
N TYR A 247 9.55 2.08 11.65
CA TYR A 247 8.70 1.41 10.69
C TYR A 247 8.00 0.24 11.36
N PHE A 248 6.90 -0.20 10.77
CA PHE A 248 6.25 -1.44 11.15
C PHE A 248 5.39 -2.01 10.03
N PHE A 249 5.07 -3.28 10.15
CA PHE A 249 4.15 -4.02 9.29
C PHE A 249 2.97 -4.51 10.11
N ILE A 250 1.79 -4.43 9.53
CA ILE A 250 0.56 -5.01 10.06
C ILE A 250 -0.12 -5.83 8.97
N LYS A 251 -0.96 -6.79 9.38
CA LYS A 251 -1.85 -7.48 8.44
C LYS A 251 -3.12 -6.68 8.22
N TYR A 252 -3.71 -6.83 7.06
CA TYR A 252 -5.06 -6.32 6.77
C TYR A 252 -6.02 -7.44 6.34
N THR A 253 -5.58 -8.70 6.46
CA THR A 253 -6.29 -9.88 6.01
C THR A 253 -6.90 -10.65 7.18
N GLU A 254 -7.95 -11.42 6.90
CA GLU A 254 -8.61 -12.27 7.90
C GLU A 254 -7.61 -13.25 8.52
N THR A 255 -6.75 -13.84 7.69
CA THR A 255 -5.64 -14.71 8.12
C THR A 255 -4.31 -14.29 7.52
N LEU A 256 -3.27 -14.35 8.34
CA LEU A 256 -1.88 -14.21 7.93
C LEU A 256 -1.22 -15.60 7.89
N GLN A 257 -0.78 -16.01 6.70
CA GLN A 257 -0.13 -17.30 6.45
C GLN A 257 1.36 -17.12 6.15
#